data_AF-A0A5C7TPP4-F1
#
_entry.id   AF-A0A5C7TPP4-F1
#
_cell.length_a   1.000
_cell.length_b   1.000
_cell.length_c   1.000
_cell.angle_alpha   90.00
_cell.angle_beta   90.00
_cell.angle_gamma   90.00
#
_symmetry.space_group_name_H-M   'P 1'
#
loop_
_entity.id
_entity.type
_entity.pdbx_description
1 polymer ?
#
loop_
_entity_poly.entity_id
_entity_poly.type
_entity_poly.pdbx_seq_one_letter_code
_entity_poly.pdbx_strand_id
1 'polypeptide(L)'
;MINYIEKGYSMHEWLRSQGIDISQYGTVWTANAPDDVVNVLIEQYNPWPAEKAAKFAEIDADFEAAVSSLTAGWPQHEIQTWSKQESEARALAANPSTPTPMLSTIAATRGLTVAELAQRVIRDADAFTNASAYYVGLRHKARQRVQALPDSDDINRLPELWAIKFGS
;
A
#
# COMPACT_ATOMS: atom_id res chain seq x y z
N MET A 1 32.48 -8.76 -25.71
CA MET A 1 31.01 -8.77 -25.87
C MET A 1 30.39 -8.64 -24.50
N ILE A 2 29.33 -7.83 -24.36
CA ILE A 2 28.57 -7.73 -23.11
C ILE A 2 27.82 -9.04 -22.85
N ASN A 3 28.09 -9.65 -21.70
CA ASN A 3 27.46 -10.86 -21.19
C ASN A 3 26.21 -10.48 -20.40
N TYR A 4 25.17 -10.04 -21.11
CA TYR A 4 23.94 -9.60 -20.48
C TYR A 4 23.20 -10.75 -19.80
N ILE A 5 22.93 -10.62 -18.51
CA ILE A 5 22.03 -11.48 -17.73
C ILE A 5 21.05 -10.56 -17.02
N GLU A 6 19.76 -10.73 -17.30
CA GLU A 6 18.72 -9.96 -16.61
C GLU A 6 18.76 -10.30 -15.11
N LYS A 7 19.01 -9.28 -14.28
CA LYS A 7 19.16 -9.48 -12.84
C LYS A 7 18.01 -8.93 -11.99
N GLY A 8 16.93 -8.45 -12.61
CA GLY A 8 15.79 -7.87 -11.89
C GLY A 8 15.40 -6.52 -12.49
N TYR A 9 14.25 -5.99 -12.09
CA TYR A 9 13.58 -4.91 -12.83
C TYR A 9 14.38 -3.60 -12.93
N SER A 10 15.37 -3.38 -12.06
CA SER A 10 16.09 -2.11 -11.93
C SER A 10 17.57 -2.15 -12.33
N MET A 11 18.06 -3.24 -12.94
CA MET A 11 19.48 -3.34 -13.34
C MET A 11 19.87 -2.21 -14.31
N HIS A 12 19.01 -1.88 -15.28
CA HIS A 12 19.27 -0.79 -16.22
C HIS A 12 19.31 0.58 -15.55
N GLU A 13 18.41 0.83 -14.60
CA GLU A 13 18.38 2.09 -13.85
C GLU A 13 19.63 2.21 -12.97
N TRP A 14 20.05 1.11 -12.35
CA TRP A 14 21.29 1.07 -11.60
C TRP A 14 22.50 1.32 -12.50
N LEU A 15 22.60 0.67 -13.66
CA LEU A 15 23.69 0.93 -14.63
C LEU A 15 23.72 2.40 -15.05
N ARG A 16 22.56 3.01 -15.34
CA ARG A 16 22.47 4.45 -15.64
C ARG A 16 22.94 5.32 -14.48
N SER A 17 22.67 4.92 -13.23
CA SER A 17 23.19 5.64 -12.04
C SER A 17 24.73 5.60 -11.95
N GLN A 18 25.36 4.59 -12.56
CA GLN A 18 26.82 4.48 -12.71
C GLN A 18 27.33 5.19 -13.99
N GLY A 19 26.47 5.88 -14.74
CA GLY A 19 26.81 6.52 -16.01
C GLY A 19 26.86 5.57 -17.20
N ILE A 20 26.35 4.33 -17.05
CA ILE A 20 26.34 3.32 -18.10
C ILE A 20 24.96 3.25 -18.75
N ASP A 21 24.91 3.63 -20.02
CA ASP A 21 23.73 3.44 -20.87
C ASP A 21 23.96 2.21 -21.75
N ILE A 22 23.11 1.20 -21.58
CA ILE A 22 23.10 0.00 -22.42
C ILE A 22 21.94 0.04 -23.41
N SER A 23 22.14 -0.51 -24.60
CA SER A 23 21.14 -0.61 -25.66
C SER A 23 21.28 -1.93 -26.41
N GLN A 24 20.15 -2.51 -26.79
CA GLN A 24 20.11 -3.76 -27.54
C GLN A 24 19.88 -3.49 -29.03
N TYR A 25 20.76 -4.02 -29.87
CA TYR A 25 20.64 -4.00 -31.33
C TYR A 25 20.56 -5.44 -31.85
N GLY A 26 19.35 -5.89 -32.19
CA GLY A 26 19.09 -7.30 -32.50
C GLY A 26 19.34 -8.18 -31.27
N THR A 27 20.29 -9.10 -31.35
CA THR A 27 20.69 -9.97 -30.22
C THR A 27 21.91 -9.47 -29.46
N VAL A 28 22.49 -8.33 -29.87
CA VAL A 28 23.74 -7.81 -29.30
C VAL A 28 23.45 -6.65 -28.35
N TRP A 29 24.00 -6.72 -27.16
CA TRP A 29 24.03 -5.61 -26.22
C TRP A 29 25.26 -4.75 -26.46
N THR A 30 25.07 -3.44 -26.47
CA THR A 30 26.10 -2.41 -26.62
C THR A 30 25.96 -1.38 -25.51
N ALA A 31 27.04 -0.69 -25.16
CA ALA A 31 27.02 0.34 -24.14
C ALA A 31 27.87 1.56 -24.52
N ASN A 32 27.71 2.65 -23.79
CA ASN A 32 28.59 3.82 -23.85
C ASN A 32 29.95 3.62 -23.13
N ALA A 33 30.32 2.37 -22.81
CA ALA A 33 31.54 2.00 -22.10
C ALA A 33 32.10 0.65 -22.61
N PRO A 34 33.38 0.33 -22.34
CA PRO A 34 33.98 -0.97 -22.70
C PRO A 34 33.22 -2.18 -22.12
N ASP A 35 33.10 -3.24 -22.91
CA ASP A 35 32.33 -4.45 -22.54
C ASP A 35 32.79 -5.10 -21.22
N ASP A 36 34.08 -5.08 -20.93
CA ASP A 36 34.66 -5.64 -19.70
C ASP A 36 34.23 -4.85 -18.45
N VAL A 37 34.18 -3.52 -18.55
CA VAL A 37 33.66 -2.64 -17.49
C VAL A 37 32.17 -2.93 -17.24
N VAL A 38 31.37 -3.05 -18.31
CA VAL A 38 29.94 -3.32 -18.20
C VAL A 38 29.68 -4.70 -17.58
N ASN A 39 30.44 -5.72 -17.97
CA ASN A 39 30.31 -7.07 -17.43
C ASN A 39 30.61 -7.12 -15.93
N VAL A 40 31.65 -6.42 -15.47
CA VAL A 40 31.98 -6.31 -14.03
C VAL A 40 30.84 -5.64 -13.25
N LEU A 41 30.24 -4.59 -13.80
CA LEU A 41 29.12 -3.91 -13.16
C LEU A 41 27.86 -4.79 -13.09
N ILE A 42 27.53 -5.50 -14.18
CA ILE A 42 26.42 -6.48 -14.19
C ILE A 42 26.68 -7.58 -13.16
N GLU A 43 27.91 -8.07 -13.03
CA GLU A 43 28.28 -9.08 -12.04
C GLU A 43 28.09 -8.57 -10.60
N GLN A 44 28.50 -7.33 -10.31
CA GLN A 44 28.40 -6.69 -8.99
C GLN A 44 26.97 -6.27 -8.60
N TYR A 45 26.08 -6.09 -9.58
CA TYR A 45 24.72 -5.65 -9.30
C TYR A 45 23.97 -6.66 -8.42
N ASN A 46 23.52 -6.17 -7.27
CA ASN A 46 22.59 -6.88 -6.39
C ASN A 46 21.18 -6.30 -6.55
N PRO A 47 20.21 -7.07 -7.05
CA PRO A 47 18.83 -6.59 -7.22
C PRO A 47 18.04 -6.45 -5.93
N TRP A 48 18.43 -7.13 -4.86
CA TRP A 48 17.60 -7.28 -3.66
C TRP A 48 17.11 -5.97 -3.02
N PRO A 49 17.95 -4.93 -2.85
CA PRO A 49 17.49 -3.67 -2.27
C PRO A 49 16.36 -3.01 -3.09
N ALA A 50 16.50 -3.01 -4.41
CA ALA A 50 15.52 -2.42 -5.31
C ALA A 50 14.25 -3.28 -5.42
N GLU A 51 14.40 -4.61 -5.50
CA GLU A 51 13.28 -5.55 -5.51
C GLU A 51 12.46 -5.47 -4.21
N LYS A 52 13.10 -5.31 -3.06
CA LYS A 52 12.41 -5.06 -1.78
C LYS A 52 11.65 -3.74 -1.78
N ALA A 53 12.27 -2.67 -2.30
CA ALA A 53 11.59 -1.39 -2.43
C ALA A 53 10.33 -1.50 -3.32
N ALA A 54 10.44 -2.18 -4.46
CA ALA A 54 9.32 -2.46 -5.34
C ALA A 54 8.23 -3.31 -4.65
N LYS A 55 8.63 -4.33 -3.89
CA LYS A 55 7.71 -5.15 -3.11
C LYS A 55 6.97 -4.35 -2.03
N PHE A 56 7.66 -3.44 -1.33
CA PHE A 56 6.99 -2.54 -0.38
C PHE A 56 5.99 -1.63 -1.08
N ALA A 57 6.31 -1.12 -2.27
CA ALA A 57 5.41 -0.29 -3.06
C ALA A 57 4.17 -1.07 -3.52
N GLU A 58 4.32 -2.32 -3.98
CA GLU A 58 3.17 -3.21 -4.31
C GLU A 58 2.25 -3.38 -3.09
N ILE A 59 2.82 -3.72 -1.92
CA ILE A 59 2.04 -3.90 -0.68
C ILE A 59 1.32 -2.62 -0.27
N ASP A 60 1.98 -1.46 -0.40
CA ASP A 60 1.39 -0.17 -0.05
C ASP A 60 0.27 0.22 -1.03
N ALA A 61 0.41 -0.08 -2.32
CA ALA A 61 -0.63 0.13 -3.33
C ALA A 61 -1.84 -0.78 -3.11
N ASP A 62 -1.62 -2.08 -2.83
CA ASP A 62 -2.69 -3.03 -2.52
C ASP A 62 -3.46 -2.63 -1.25
N PHE A 63 -2.75 -2.16 -0.23
CA PHE A 63 -3.35 -1.62 0.99
C PHE A 63 -4.21 -0.39 0.71
N GLU A 64 -3.70 0.57 -0.07
CA GLU A 64 -4.45 1.78 -0.41
C GLU A 64 -5.71 1.45 -1.20
N ALA A 65 -5.64 0.52 -2.15
CA ALA A 65 -6.80 0.04 -2.90
C ALA A 65 -7.84 -0.61 -1.96
N ALA A 66 -7.40 -1.44 -1.02
CA ALA A 66 -8.28 -2.09 -0.05
C ALA A 66 -8.97 -1.09 0.90
N VAL A 67 -8.23 -0.10 1.44
CA VAL A 67 -8.81 0.93 2.32
C VAL A 67 -9.72 1.87 1.55
N SER A 68 -9.33 2.30 0.34
CA SER A 68 -10.17 3.13 -0.53
C SER A 68 -11.50 2.44 -0.89
N SER A 69 -11.53 1.11 -0.95
CA SER A 69 -12.78 0.37 -1.18
C SER A 69 -13.80 0.51 -0.04
N LEU A 70 -13.36 0.79 1.20
CA LEU A 70 -14.25 0.95 2.35
C LEU A 70 -15.11 2.21 2.28
N THR A 71 -14.64 3.23 1.55
CA THR A 71 -15.32 4.51 1.38
C THR A 71 -15.84 4.72 -0.04
N ALA A 72 -15.71 3.71 -0.92
CA ALA A 72 -16.17 3.80 -2.29
C ALA A 72 -17.67 4.11 -2.36
N GLY A 73 -18.04 5.12 -3.15
CA GLY A 73 -19.42 5.58 -3.30
C GLY A 73 -19.87 6.65 -2.30
N TRP A 74 -19.04 7.00 -1.31
CA TRP A 74 -19.31 8.09 -0.37
C TRP A 74 -18.57 9.38 -0.79
N PRO A 75 -19.27 10.53 -0.90
CA PRO A 75 -18.61 11.80 -1.18
C PRO A 75 -17.61 12.17 -0.09
N GLN A 76 -16.47 12.77 -0.46
CA GLN A 76 -15.42 13.16 0.49
C GLN A 76 -15.94 14.05 1.62
N HIS A 77 -16.82 15.01 1.30
CA HIS A 77 -17.42 15.89 2.30
C HIS A 77 -18.25 15.10 3.33
N GLU A 78 -18.90 14.00 2.93
CA GLU A 78 -19.67 13.18 3.86
C GLU A 78 -18.75 12.41 4.82
N ILE A 79 -17.68 11.80 4.31
CA ILE A 79 -16.67 11.09 5.10
C ILE A 79 -16.07 11.99 6.19
N GLN A 80 -15.79 13.26 5.84
CA GLN A 80 -15.25 14.26 6.79
C GLN A 80 -16.18 14.53 7.98
N THR A 81 -17.46 14.21 7.87
CA THR A 81 -18.43 14.39 8.95
C THR A 81 -18.61 13.18 9.85
N TRP A 82 -18.15 12.00 9.44
CA TRP A 82 -18.41 10.74 10.15
C TRP A 82 -17.90 10.77 11.58
N SER A 83 -16.72 11.34 11.83
CA SER A 83 -16.16 11.47 13.19
C SER A 83 -17.04 12.30 14.12
N LYS A 84 -17.67 13.37 13.60
CA LYS A 84 -18.62 14.18 14.37
C LYS A 84 -19.92 13.43 14.63
N GLN A 85 -20.45 12.73 13.64
CA GLN A 85 -21.65 11.90 13.81
C GLN A 85 -21.41 10.80 14.84
N GLU A 86 -20.28 10.11 14.77
CA GLU A 86 -19.88 9.08 15.73
C GLU A 86 -19.74 9.66 17.14
N SER A 87 -19.07 10.81 17.28
CA SER A 87 -18.90 11.49 18.57
C SER A 87 -20.25 11.83 19.20
N GLU A 88 -21.17 12.45 18.45
CA GLU A 88 -22.52 12.75 18.93
C GLU A 88 -23.29 11.47 19.30
N ALA A 89 -23.18 10.41 18.49
CA ALA A 89 -23.88 9.16 18.73
C ALA A 89 -23.39 8.45 20.00
N ARG A 90 -22.07 8.35 20.18
CA ARG A 90 -21.47 7.76 21.39
C ARG A 90 -21.75 8.59 22.64
N ALA A 91 -21.74 9.92 22.54
CA ALA A 91 -22.06 10.79 23.66
C ALA A 91 -23.55 10.72 24.06
N LEU A 92 -24.45 10.57 23.10
CA LEU A 92 -25.87 10.28 23.36
C LEU A 92 -26.07 8.92 24.03
N ALA A 93 -25.32 7.89 23.59
CA ALA A 93 -25.38 6.57 24.20
C ALA A 93 -24.88 6.56 25.66
N ALA A 94 -23.87 7.39 25.98
CA ALA A 94 -23.35 7.54 27.34
C ALA A 94 -24.26 8.41 28.23
N ASN A 95 -24.90 9.43 27.66
CA ASN A 95 -25.82 10.32 28.36
C ASN A 95 -26.97 10.75 27.42
N PRO A 96 -28.20 10.26 27.65
CA PRO A 96 -29.35 10.57 26.80
C PRO A 96 -29.72 12.05 26.70
N SER A 97 -29.26 12.89 27.62
CA SER A 97 -29.48 14.34 27.60
C SER A 97 -28.45 15.12 26.78
N THR A 98 -27.48 14.43 26.16
CA THR A 98 -26.42 15.08 25.38
C THR A 98 -26.99 15.76 24.12
N PRO A 99 -26.65 17.03 23.86
CA PRO A 99 -27.00 17.70 22.61
C PRO A 99 -26.35 17.03 21.41
N THR A 100 -27.15 16.75 20.38
CA THR A 100 -26.70 16.12 19.13
C THR A 100 -27.17 16.91 17.90
N PRO A 101 -26.71 18.16 17.72
CA PRO A 101 -27.24 19.06 16.69
C PRO A 101 -27.10 18.50 15.27
N MET A 102 -26.02 17.78 14.98
CA MET A 102 -25.84 17.18 13.66
C MET A 102 -26.76 15.98 13.45
N LEU A 103 -26.78 15.03 14.39
CA LEU A 103 -27.68 13.86 14.30
C LEU A 103 -29.15 14.29 14.32
N SER A 104 -29.51 15.31 15.09
CA SER A 104 -30.87 15.87 15.13
C SER A 104 -31.28 16.40 13.76
N THR A 105 -30.41 17.16 13.09
CA THR A 105 -30.67 17.69 11.75
C THR A 105 -30.81 16.57 10.71
N ILE A 106 -29.90 15.59 10.73
CA ILE A 106 -29.91 14.45 9.80
C ILE A 106 -31.16 13.58 10.03
N ALA A 107 -31.48 13.27 11.29
CA ALA A 107 -32.62 12.44 11.65
C ALA A 107 -33.94 13.10 11.23
N ALA A 108 -34.11 14.39 11.52
CA ALA A 108 -35.29 15.16 11.09
C ALA A 108 -35.44 15.18 9.56
N THR A 109 -34.34 15.41 8.83
CA THR A 109 -34.34 15.42 7.35
C THR A 109 -34.70 14.06 6.76
N ARG A 110 -34.32 12.97 7.43
CA ARG A 110 -34.55 11.58 6.98
C ARG A 110 -35.85 10.97 7.50
N GLY A 111 -36.59 11.65 8.37
CA GLY A 111 -37.78 11.10 9.03
C GLY A 111 -37.45 9.96 10.01
N LEU A 112 -36.30 10.02 10.67
CA LEU A 112 -35.86 9.06 11.68
C LEU A 112 -35.87 9.69 13.07
N THR A 113 -35.87 8.87 14.12
CA THR A 113 -35.53 9.36 15.46
C THR A 113 -34.01 9.51 15.61
N VAL A 114 -33.58 10.41 16.50
CA VAL A 114 -32.15 10.59 16.81
C VAL A 114 -31.54 9.31 17.37
N ALA A 115 -32.29 8.58 18.20
CA ALA A 115 -31.83 7.32 18.78
C ALA A 115 -31.58 6.23 17.72
N GLU A 116 -32.50 6.07 16.75
CA GLU A 116 -32.33 5.13 15.64
C GLU A 116 -31.13 5.50 14.77
N LEU A 117 -30.94 6.79 14.47
CA LEU A 117 -29.77 7.25 13.71
C LEU A 117 -28.47 7.00 14.47
N ALA A 118 -28.41 7.33 15.76
CA ALA A 118 -27.23 7.13 16.60
C ALA A 118 -26.80 5.65 16.63
N GLN A 119 -27.74 4.71 16.77
CA GLN A 119 -27.44 3.28 16.73
C GLN A 119 -26.84 2.84 15.39
N ARG A 120 -27.36 3.36 14.27
CA ARG A 120 -26.81 3.07 12.93
C ARG A 120 -25.41 3.63 12.78
N VAL A 121 -25.20 4.87 13.20
CA VAL A 121 -23.88 5.53 13.15
C VAL A 121 -22.84 4.75 13.96
N ILE A 122 -23.17 4.33 15.18
CA ILE A 122 -22.25 3.52 16.00
C ILE A 122 -21.92 2.20 15.30
N ARG A 123 -22.93 1.48 14.83
CA ARG A 123 -22.74 0.21 14.11
C ARG A 123 -21.85 0.38 12.89
N ASP A 124 -22.11 1.39 12.07
CA ASP A 124 -21.38 1.62 10.82
C ASP A 124 -19.95 2.10 11.10
N ALA A 125 -19.75 2.94 12.13
CA ALA A 125 -18.42 3.36 12.59
C ALA A 125 -17.60 2.19 13.16
N ASP A 126 -18.20 1.31 13.95
CA ASP A 126 -17.54 0.11 14.47
C ASP A 126 -17.15 -0.85 13.34
N ALA A 127 -18.04 -1.06 12.37
CA ALA A 127 -17.77 -1.89 11.19
C ALA A 127 -16.62 -1.32 10.35
N PHE A 128 -16.65 -0.01 10.07
CA PHE A 128 -15.59 0.69 9.34
C PHE A 128 -14.24 0.62 10.08
N THR A 129 -14.25 0.85 11.39
CA THR A 129 -13.05 0.80 12.24
C THR A 129 -12.43 -0.61 12.21
N ASN A 130 -13.24 -1.65 12.38
CA ASN A 130 -12.77 -3.03 12.35
C ASN A 130 -12.19 -3.42 10.98
N ALA A 131 -12.87 -3.05 9.89
CA ALA A 131 -12.38 -3.32 8.54
C ALA A 131 -11.08 -2.57 8.23
N SER A 132 -10.98 -1.30 8.63
CA SER A 132 -9.77 -0.50 8.48
C SER A 132 -8.61 -1.08 9.28
N ALA A 133 -8.84 -1.43 10.55
CA ALA A 133 -7.83 -2.04 11.42
C ALA A 133 -7.34 -3.39 10.87
N TYR A 134 -8.23 -4.19 10.28
CA TYR A 134 -7.86 -5.45 9.63
C TYR A 134 -6.85 -5.22 8.48
N TYR A 135 -7.12 -4.29 7.56
CA TYR A 135 -6.20 -4.00 6.46
C TYR A 135 -4.87 -3.40 6.94
N VAL A 136 -4.89 -2.55 7.96
CA VAL A 136 -3.67 -2.04 8.61
C VAL A 136 -2.83 -3.20 9.17
N GLY A 137 -3.47 -4.16 9.83
CA GLY A 137 -2.82 -5.37 10.34
C GLY A 137 -2.20 -6.21 9.23
N LEU A 138 -2.93 -6.45 8.12
CA LEU A 138 -2.42 -7.18 6.96
C LEU A 138 -1.19 -6.50 6.33
N ARG A 139 -1.22 -5.17 6.20
CA ARG A 139 -0.08 -4.40 5.72
C ARG A 139 1.13 -4.57 6.63
N HIS A 140 0.97 -4.43 7.94
CA HIS A 140 2.07 -4.63 8.90
C HIS A 140 2.65 -6.03 8.81
N LYS A 141 1.80 -7.07 8.79
CA LYS A 141 2.22 -8.47 8.64
C LYS A 141 3.03 -8.68 7.36
N ALA A 142 2.53 -8.22 6.21
CA ALA A 142 3.22 -8.38 4.93
C ALA A 142 4.58 -7.65 4.92
N ARG A 143 4.62 -6.39 5.37
CA ARG A 143 5.86 -5.61 5.44
C ARG A 143 6.89 -6.23 6.38
N GLN A 144 6.48 -6.76 7.53
CA GLN A 144 7.38 -7.48 8.45
C GLN A 144 7.98 -8.72 7.79
N ARG A 145 7.21 -9.48 7.00
CA ARG A 145 7.74 -10.63 6.25
C ARG A 145 8.81 -10.21 5.23
N VAL A 146 8.61 -9.09 4.54
CA VAL A 146 9.62 -8.55 3.60
C VAL A 146 10.88 -8.12 4.34
N GLN A 147 10.73 -7.45 5.49
CA GLN A 147 11.84 -7.01 6.33
C GLN A 147 12.64 -8.18 6.92
N ALA A 148 11.98 -9.30 7.22
CA ALA A 148 12.63 -10.48 7.78
C ALA A 148 13.49 -11.25 6.76
N LEU A 149 13.25 -11.07 5.46
CA LEU A 149 14.17 -11.61 4.44
C LEU A 149 15.48 -10.81 4.47
N PRO A 150 16.66 -11.45 4.49
CA PRO A 150 17.92 -10.73 4.36
C PRO A 150 18.08 -10.16 2.94
N ASP A 151 18.95 -9.18 2.76
CA ASP A 151 19.43 -8.84 1.42
C ASP A 151 20.37 -9.97 0.98
N SER A 152 19.90 -10.82 0.08
CA SER A 152 20.73 -11.83 -0.59
C SER A 152 21.39 -11.19 -1.81
N ASP A 153 22.38 -11.83 -2.39
CA ASP A 153 22.85 -11.60 -3.77
C ASP A 153 22.33 -12.68 -4.74
N ASP A 154 21.81 -13.79 -4.19
CA ASP A 154 21.19 -14.87 -4.96
C ASP A 154 19.85 -14.45 -5.56
N ILE A 155 19.85 -14.27 -6.88
CA ILE A 155 18.67 -13.92 -7.66
C ILE A 155 17.60 -15.01 -7.66
N ASN A 156 17.99 -16.28 -7.50
CA ASN A 156 17.04 -17.41 -7.54
C ASN A 156 16.08 -17.40 -6.35
N ARG A 157 16.36 -16.57 -5.34
CA ARG A 157 15.54 -16.38 -4.15
C ARG A 157 14.58 -15.19 -4.25
N LEU A 158 14.64 -14.36 -5.30
CA LEU A 158 13.63 -13.32 -5.55
C LEU A 158 12.18 -13.86 -5.57
N PRO A 159 11.88 -15.08 -6.05
CA PRO A 159 10.54 -15.65 -5.93
C PRO A 159 10.03 -15.74 -4.47
N GLU A 160 10.91 -15.92 -3.47
CA GLU A 160 10.52 -15.92 -2.05
C GLU A 160 9.98 -14.54 -1.63
N LEU A 161 10.67 -13.47 -2.04
CA LEU A 161 10.24 -12.09 -1.82
C LEU A 161 8.91 -11.83 -2.52
N TRP A 162 8.78 -12.27 -3.78
CA TRP A 162 7.60 -12.01 -4.59
C TRP A 162 6.38 -12.85 -4.22
N ALA A 163 6.57 -13.96 -3.50
CA ALA A 163 5.52 -14.76 -2.88
C ALA A 163 4.87 -14.08 -1.67
N ILE A 164 5.49 -13.05 -1.07
CA ILE A 164 4.85 -12.27 -0.01
C ILE A 164 3.80 -11.36 -0.65
N LYS A 165 2.53 -11.56 -0.27
CA LYS A 165 1.38 -10.81 -0.76
C LYS A 165 0.64 -10.11 0.36
N PHE A 166 0.05 -8.95 0.04
CA PHE A 166 -0.95 -8.33 0.87
C PHE A 166 -2.12 -9.32 1.09
N GLY A 167 -2.56 -9.51 2.34
CA GLY A 167 -3.65 -10.43 2.68
C GLY A 167 -3.28 -11.92 2.86
N SER A 168 -2.01 -12.31 2.69
CA SER A 168 -1.54 -13.72 2.84
C SER A 168 -0.83 -14.02 4.18
#